data_AF-A0A4R6LIN3-F1
#
_entry.id   AF-A0A4R6LIN3-F1
#
_cell.length_a   1.000
_cell.length_b   1.000
_cell.length_c   1.000
_cell.angle_alpha   90.00
_cell.angle_beta   90.00
_cell.angle_gamma   90.00
#
_symmetry.space_group_name_H-M   'P 1'
#
loop_
_entity.id
_entity.type
_entity.pdbx_description
1 polymer ?
#
loop_
_entity_poly.entity_id
_entity_poly.type
_entity_poly.pdbx_seq_one_letter_code
_entity_poly.pdbx_strand_id
1 'polypeptide(L)'
;MKYNPLISAFFLFFSIQFFGQVYTEKIIGEKNKELKDSLKVEKYPYALPIWGEKVAQKGYKLPYSAGISVNYFWQDSEIVISNLNVGFNNGPMFNLDEIVRFDKSSVEAGAITIRPDIWLLPFLNVYGIFGKATPTTKINAGIWIPDADNNWSQIASFNTKANFSATTFGLGLTPTIGIGGGWLALDMNMSWSDVSALDKPAFSYIFGPRLGKTFKLHKPDRNVALWVGGFRVHISGDTKGNINLSDVLQLDGAQEKSR
;
A
#
# COMPACT_ATOMS: atom_id res chain seq x y z
N MET A 1 3.94 -43.42 13.38
CA MET A 1 5.10 -42.51 13.53
C MET A 1 4.63 -41.10 13.18
N LYS A 2 4.64 -40.18 14.15
CA LYS A 2 4.22 -38.77 13.98
C LYS A 2 5.47 -37.92 13.66
N TYR A 3 5.41 -37.11 12.62
CA TYR A 3 6.42 -36.10 12.30
C TYR A 3 5.82 -34.70 12.54
N ASN A 4 6.40 -33.93 13.46
CA ASN A 4 6.16 -32.50 13.64
C ASN A 4 7.20 -31.71 12.81
N PRO A 5 6.82 -30.68 12.05
CA PRO A 5 7.80 -29.73 11.54
C PRO A 5 8.08 -28.67 12.62
N LEU A 6 9.25 -28.77 13.24
CA LEU A 6 9.84 -27.72 14.06
C LEU A 6 10.30 -26.60 13.11
N ILE A 7 9.53 -25.53 13.00
CA ILE A 7 9.96 -24.30 12.30
C ILE A 7 10.81 -23.49 13.29
N SER A 8 12.13 -23.63 13.21
CA SER A 8 13.07 -22.75 13.91
C SER A 8 13.35 -21.52 13.04
N ALA A 9 12.90 -20.35 13.48
CA ALA A 9 13.26 -19.07 12.86
C ALA A 9 14.60 -18.60 13.45
N PHE A 10 15.67 -18.67 12.65
CA PHE A 10 16.99 -18.17 13.02
C PHE A 10 17.11 -16.70 12.59
N PHE A 11 16.99 -15.77 13.54
CA PHE A 11 17.26 -14.34 13.28
C PHE A 11 18.77 -14.10 13.34
N LEU A 12 19.42 -14.10 12.17
CA LEU A 12 20.80 -13.64 12.01
C LEU A 12 20.83 -12.11 12.01
N PHE A 13 21.23 -11.52 13.14
CA PHE A 13 21.58 -10.10 13.20
C PHE A 13 22.98 -9.88 12.61
N PHE A 14 23.06 -9.54 11.33
CA PHE A 14 24.27 -8.93 10.78
C PHE A 14 24.35 -7.48 11.26
N SER A 15 25.31 -7.18 12.14
CA SER A 15 25.63 -5.81 12.55
C SER A 15 26.68 -5.23 11.62
N ILE A 16 26.23 -4.67 10.48
CA ILE A 16 27.08 -3.76 9.72
C ILE A 16 26.87 -2.36 10.30
N GLN A 17 27.92 -1.78 10.87
CA GLN A 17 27.86 -0.41 11.40
C GLN A 17 27.80 0.59 10.23
N PHE A 18 26.58 0.86 9.75
CA PHE A 18 26.30 1.98 8.86
C PHE A 18 25.92 3.21 9.70
N PHE A 19 26.77 4.24 9.67
CA PHE A 19 26.48 5.54 10.26
C PHE A 19 25.56 6.32 9.32
N GLY A 20 24.30 6.53 9.72
CA GLY A 20 23.32 7.28 8.95
C GLY A 20 22.87 8.57 9.61
N GLN A 21 22.98 9.70 8.90
CA GLN A 21 22.59 11.05 9.36
C GLN A 21 21.25 11.50 8.77
N VAL A 22 20.12 11.47 9.49
CA VAL A 22 18.84 11.88 8.88
C VAL A 22 18.64 13.42 8.86
N TYR A 23 19.35 14.21 9.65
CA TYR A 23 19.20 15.67 9.59
C TYR A 23 20.52 16.40 9.81
N THR A 24 21.13 16.77 8.68
CA THR A 24 22.12 17.85 8.48
C THR A 24 23.01 18.15 9.69
N GLU A 25 24.29 17.74 9.64
CA GLU A 25 25.33 18.39 10.43
C GLU A 25 25.13 19.91 10.35
N LYS A 26 25.00 20.57 11.51
CA LYS A 26 25.48 21.94 11.57
C LYS A 26 26.98 21.82 11.30
N ILE A 27 27.43 22.13 10.08
CA ILE A 27 28.86 22.21 9.77
C ILE A 27 29.38 23.35 10.63
N ILE A 28 29.88 23.00 11.81
CA ILE A 28 30.47 23.95 12.73
C ILE A 28 31.92 24.09 12.28
N GLY A 29 32.23 25.22 11.62
CA GLY A 29 33.61 25.60 11.33
C GLY A 29 34.45 25.61 12.62
N GLU A 30 35.76 25.40 12.49
CA GLU A 30 36.68 25.13 13.60
C GLU A 30 36.59 26.12 14.78
N LYS A 31 36.14 27.36 14.52
CA LYS A 31 35.90 28.40 15.53
C LYS A 31 34.79 28.12 16.55
N ASN A 32 33.89 27.14 16.35
CA ASN A 32 32.86 26.83 17.37
C ASN A 32 32.95 25.40 17.95
N LYS A 33 34.14 24.78 17.92
CA LYS A 33 34.41 23.52 18.64
C LYS A 33 34.16 23.64 20.15
N GLU A 34 34.45 24.79 20.76
CA GLU A 34 34.24 25.05 22.19
C GLU A 34 32.74 25.12 22.59
N LEU A 35 31.88 25.65 21.71
CA LEU A 35 30.43 25.65 21.90
C LEU A 35 29.82 24.23 21.89
N LYS A 36 30.48 23.27 21.24
CA LYS A 36 30.07 21.87 21.21
C LYS A 36 30.22 21.18 22.57
N ASP A 37 31.21 21.59 23.37
CA ASP A 37 31.47 21.02 24.70
C ASP A 37 30.56 21.65 25.78
N SER A 38 30.10 22.89 25.56
CA SER A 38 29.08 23.55 26.39
C SER A 38 27.65 23.06 26.12
N LEU A 39 27.38 22.40 24.99
CA LEU A 39 26.08 21.78 24.66
C LEU A 39 25.91 20.39 25.30
N LYS A 40 26.71 20.09 26.34
CA LYS A 40 26.54 18.93 27.21
C LYS A 40 25.13 18.94 27.83
N VAL A 41 24.37 17.94 27.40
CA VAL A 41 23.15 17.41 28.04
C VAL A 41 21.92 18.31 27.93
N GLU A 42 21.50 18.62 26.69
CA GLU A 42 20.07 18.85 26.50
C GLU A 42 19.35 17.53 26.79
N LYS A 43 18.61 17.47 27.91
CA LYS A 43 17.90 16.27 28.35
C LYS A 43 16.87 15.92 27.29
N TYR A 44 17.04 14.76 26.65
CA TYR A 44 16.09 14.30 25.64
C TYR A 44 14.74 14.02 26.33
N PRO A 45 13.66 14.77 26.01
CA PRO A 45 12.46 14.78 26.85
C PRO A 45 11.51 13.60 26.56
N TYR A 46 11.82 12.77 25.54
CA TYR A 46 10.94 11.72 25.06
C TYR A 46 11.49 10.32 25.40
N ALA A 47 10.59 9.37 25.67
CA ALA A 47 10.95 7.96 25.90
C ALA A 47 11.42 7.25 24.62
N LEU A 48 10.94 7.72 23.46
CA LEU A 48 11.30 7.23 22.14
C LEU A 48 11.95 8.35 21.32
N PRO A 49 12.88 8.02 20.41
CA PRO A 49 13.33 6.68 20.05
C PRO A 49 14.23 6.02 21.10
N ILE A 50 14.28 4.68 21.11
CA ILE A 50 15.26 3.94 21.91
C ILE A 50 16.65 4.38 21.46
N TRP A 51 17.53 4.73 22.40
CA TRP A 51 18.85 5.37 22.15
C TRP A 51 18.78 6.80 21.57
N GLY A 52 17.61 7.42 21.57
CA GLY A 52 17.43 8.81 21.14
C GLY A 52 18.36 9.76 21.90
N GLU A 53 18.46 9.62 23.22
CA GLU A 53 19.36 10.43 24.04
C GLU A 53 20.84 10.27 23.62
N LYS A 54 21.32 9.04 23.39
CA LYS A 54 22.69 8.78 22.95
C LYS A 54 22.99 9.40 21.59
N VAL A 55 22.00 9.43 20.70
CA VAL A 55 22.13 10.01 19.37
C VAL A 55 22.03 11.54 19.44
N ALA A 56 21.14 12.09 20.26
CA ALA A 56 21.03 13.52 20.52
C ALA A 56 22.33 14.09 21.13
N GLN A 57 22.93 13.40 22.10
CA GLN A 57 24.22 13.78 22.69
C GLN A 57 25.37 13.78 21.68
N LYS A 58 25.26 13.01 20.59
CA LYS A 58 26.22 13.03 19.47
C LYS A 58 25.98 14.20 18.51
N GLY A 59 25.00 15.07 18.77
CA GLY A 59 24.69 16.27 18.00
C GLY A 59 23.65 16.06 16.89
N TYR A 60 22.94 14.94 16.90
CA TYR A 60 21.89 14.66 15.91
C TYR A 60 20.56 15.28 16.35
N LYS A 61 19.91 16.03 15.45
CA LYS A 61 18.53 16.49 15.66
C LYS A 61 17.57 15.35 15.28
N LEU A 62 16.88 14.79 16.27
CA LEU A 62 15.91 13.73 16.07
C LEU A 62 14.52 14.28 15.72
N PRO A 63 13.71 13.53 14.95
CA PRO A 63 12.30 13.86 14.74
C PRO A 63 11.51 13.75 16.05
N TYR A 64 10.26 14.21 16.03
CA TYR A 64 9.31 13.92 17.11
C TYR A 64 9.10 12.42 17.27
N SER A 65 8.85 11.98 18.50
CA SER A 65 8.76 10.56 18.85
C SER A 65 7.58 9.82 18.23
N ALA A 66 6.49 10.54 17.95
CA ALA A 66 5.25 9.99 17.42
C ALA A 66 4.55 10.97 16.47
N GLY A 67 3.74 10.42 15.58
CA GLY A 67 2.98 11.14 14.57
C GLY A 67 1.63 10.51 14.28
N ILE A 68 0.77 11.28 13.64
CA ILE A 68 -0.46 10.80 13.03
C ILE A 68 -0.62 11.46 11.67
N SER A 69 -0.93 10.68 10.65
CA SER A 69 -1.19 11.17 9.30
C SER A 69 -2.54 10.67 8.79
N VAL A 70 -3.22 11.51 8.02
CA VAL A 70 -4.45 11.17 7.31
C VAL A 70 -4.19 11.36 5.83
N ASN A 71 -4.50 10.36 5.02
CA ASN A 71 -4.31 10.39 3.57
C ASN A 71 -5.62 10.05 2.88
N TYR A 72 -5.93 10.80 1.83
CA TYR A 72 -6.96 10.45 0.87
C TYR A 72 -6.29 9.96 -0.41
N PHE A 73 -6.79 8.85 -0.94
CA PHE A 73 -6.31 8.24 -2.16
C PHE A 73 -7.48 8.01 -3.10
N TRP A 74 -7.30 8.35 -4.37
CA TRP A 74 -8.26 8.06 -5.43
C TRP A 74 -7.50 7.43 -6.60
N GLN A 75 -8.05 6.36 -7.15
CA GLN A 75 -7.50 5.62 -8.27
C GLN A 75 -8.62 5.16 -9.19
N ASP A 76 -8.42 5.31 -10.50
CA ASP A 76 -9.21 4.65 -11.53
C ASP A 76 -8.27 3.77 -12.35
N SER A 77 -8.65 2.52 -12.58
CA SER A 77 -7.79 1.53 -13.24
C SER A 77 -8.60 0.69 -14.20
N GLU A 78 -8.17 0.66 -15.46
CA GLU A 78 -8.72 -0.24 -16.45
C GLU A 78 -8.34 -1.69 -16.10
N ILE A 79 -9.31 -2.59 -16.20
CA ILE A 79 -9.13 -4.03 -15.95
C ILE A 79 -9.41 -4.81 -17.21
N VAL A 80 -8.54 -5.80 -17.47
CA VAL A 80 -8.73 -6.77 -18.54
C VAL A 80 -9.25 -8.05 -17.92
N ILE A 81 -10.46 -8.45 -18.32
CA ILE A 81 -11.09 -9.70 -17.86
C ILE A 81 -10.94 -10.73 -18.99
N SER A 82 -10.40 -11.91 -18.65
CA SER A 82 -10.16 -13.02 -19.57
C SER A 82 -10.34 -14.34 -18.85
N ASN A 83 -10.58 -15.44 -19.56
CA ASN A 83 -10.84 -16.77 -18.99
C ASN A 83 -12.12 -16.80 -18.15
N LEU A 84 -13.19 -16.16 -18.63
CA LEU A 84 -14.50 -16.25 -18.03
C LEU A 84 -15.01 -17.69 -18.11
N ASN A 85 -15.19 -18.28 -16.95
CA ASN A 85 -15.74 -19.62 -16.77
C ASN A 85 -17.03 -19.52 -15.97
N VAL A 86 -18.14 -20.01 -16.53
CA VAL A 86 -19.46 -19.98 -15.88
C VAL A 86 -19.95 -21.39 -15.66
N GLY A 87 -20.42 -21.67 -14.44
CA GLY A 87 -21.05 -22.94 -14.08
C GLY A 87 -22.38 -22.68 -13.37
N PHE A 88 -23.33 -23.61 -13.52
CA PHE A 88 -24.64 -23.55 -12.88
C PHE A 88 -24.71 -24.56 -11.73
N ASN A 89 -25.23 -24.17 -10.56
CA ASN A 89 -25.43 -25.05 -9.40
C ASN A 89 -24.18 -25.87 -8.99
N ASN A 90 -23.00 -25.24 -8.96
CA ASN A 90 -21.71 -25.92 -8.73
C ASN A 90 -21.39 -27.06 -9.72
N GLY A 91 -22.00 -27.03 -10.91
CA GLY A 91 -21.75 -27.96 -12.00
C GLY A 91 -20.46 -27.66 -12.77
N PRO A 92 -20.22 -28.37 -13.89
CA PRO A 92 -19.05 -28.13 -14.72
C PRO A 92 -19.02 -26.67 -15.22
N MET A 93 -17.83 -26.08 -15.18
CA MET A 93 -17.61 -24.72 -15.69
C MET A 93 -17.35 -24.76 -17.19
N PHE A 94 -17.99 -23.86 -17.93
CA PHE A 94 -17.80 -23.67 -19.35
C PHE A 94 -17.11 -22.34 -19.60
N ASN A 95 -16.07 -22.35 -20.45
CA ASN A 95 -15.46 -21.12 -20.89
C ASN A 95 -16.43 -20.38 -21.82
N LEU A 96 -16.64 -19.09 -21.54
CA LEU A 96 -17.53 -18.22 -22.31
C LEU A 96 -16.80 -17.02 -22.91
N ASP A 97 -15.47 -17.02 -23.00
CA ASP A 97 -14.71 -15.85 -23.50
C ASP A 97 -15.09 -15.47 -24.94
N GLU A 98 -15.40 -16.47 -25.79
CA GLU A 98 -15.77 -16.20 -27.17
C GLU A 98 -17.14 -15.52 -27.28
N ILE A 99 -18.06 -15.89 -26.38
CA ILE A 99 -19.46 -15.46 -26.36
C ILE A 99 -19.63 -14.17 -25.56
N VAL A 100 -18.96 -14.04 -24.42
CA VAL A 100 -19.02 -12.87 -23.54
C VAL A 100 -17.68 -12.14 -23.65
N ARG A 101 -17.69 -11.05 -24.41
CA ARG A 101 -16.50 -10.23 -24.63
C ARG A 101 -16.58 -9.00 -23.76
N PHE A 102 -15.62 -8.84 -22.86
CA PHE A 102 -15.51 -7.66 -22.03
C PHE A 102 -14.94 -6.50 -22.84
N ASP A 103 -15.66 -5.40 -22.86
CA ASP A 103 -15.18 -4.12 -23.34
C ASP A 103 -14.35 -3.44 -22.23
N LYS A 104 -14.07 -2.13 -22.40
CA LYS A 104 -13.40 -1.31 -21.39
C LYS A 104 -14.13 -1.41 -20.04
N SER A 105 -13.54 -2.16 -19.13
CA SER A 105 -14.00 -2.32 -17.75
C SER A 105 -13.01 -1.59 -16.84
N SER A 106 -13.49 -0.94 -15.79
CA SER A 106 -12.63 -0.19 -14.87
C SER A 106 -13.01 -0.38 -13.42
N VAL A 107 -12.02 -0.21 -12.54
CA VAL A 107 -12.18 -0.21 -11.09
C VAL A 107 -11.78 1.17 -10.60
N GLU A 108 -12.76 1.86 -10.04
CA GLU A 108 -12.57 3.15 -9.37
C GLU A 108 -12.56 2.91 -7.86
N ALA A 109 -11.57 3.45 -7.14
CA ALA A 109 -11.45 3.29 -5.71
C ALA A 109 -11.08 4.61 -5.04
N GLY A 110 -11.92 5.06 -4.11
CA GLY A 110 -11.59 6.11 -3.15
C GLY A 110 -11.29 5.50 -1.78
N ALA A 111 -10.22 5.94 -1.12
CA ALA A 111 -9.81 5.46 0.19
C ALA A 111 -9.38 6.60 1.12
N ILE A 112 -9.80 6.53 2.38
CA ILE A 112 -9.26 7.35 3.47
C ILE A 112 -8.46 6.44 4.38
N THR A 113 -7.21 6.81 4.66
CA THR A 113 -6.34 6.06 5.57
C THR A 113 -5.81 6.96 6.69
N ILE A 114 -5.80 6.41 7.90
CA ILE A 114 -5.15 6.99 9.08
C ILE A 114 -3.92 6.13 9.36
N ARG A 115 -2.78 6.80 9.55
CA ARG A 115 -1.50 6.15 9.84
C ARG A 115 -0.85 6.80 11.06
N PRO A 116 -1.08 6.25 12.26
CA PRO A 116 -0.30 6.58 13.45
C PRO A 116 1.08 5.94 13.35
N ASP A 117 2.11 6.67 13.77
CA ASP A 117 3.50 6.24 13.67
C ASP A 117 4.32 6.62 14.90
N ILE A 118 5.39 5.87 15.12
CA ILE A 118 6.40 6.15 16.13
C ILE A 118 7.80 5.96 15.55
N TRP A 119 8.73 6.80 15.98
CA TRP A 119 10.15 6.53 15.77
C TRP A 119 10.65 5.60 16.88
N LEU A 120 10.62 4.29 16.61
CA LEU A 120 11.00 3.27 17.58
C LEU A 120 12.51 3.29 17.85
N LEU A 121 13.32 3.40 16.80
CA LEU A 121 14.78 3.61 16.86
C LEU A 121 15.12 4.95 16.20
N PRO A 122 16.32 5.53 16.44
CA PRO A 122 16.65 6.88 15.98
C PRO A 122 16.51 7.07 14.48
N PHE A 123 16.56 5.97 13.73
CA PHE A 123 16.43 5.94 12.27
C PHE A 123 15.43 4.89 11.77
N LEU A 124 14.50 4.44 12.62
CA LEU A 124 13.45 3.49 12.24
C LEU A 124 12.09 4.03 12.68
N ASN A 125 11.26 4.39 11.70
CA ASN A 125 9.85 4.67 11.93
C ASN A 125 9.05 3.36 11.79
N VAL A 126 8.06 3.15 12.65
CA VAL A 126 7.12 2.03 12.60
C VAL A 126 5.71 2.60 12.70
N TYR A 127 4.80 2.09 11.87
CA TYR A 127 3.45 2.64 11.76
C TYR A 127 2.40 1.57 11.51
N GLY A 128 1.17 1.88 11.91
CA GLY A 128 -0.02 1.13 11.53
C GLY A 128 -0.77 1.86 10.41
N ILE A 129 -1.52 1.14 9.58
CA ILE A 129 -2.40 1.69 8.56
C ILE A 129 -3.81 1.23 8.86
N PHE A 130 -4.75 2.16 8.94
CA PHE A 130 -6.17 1.86 9.11
C PHE A 130 -6.94 2.62 8.05
N GLY A 131 -7.71 1.91 7.22
CA GLY A 131 -8.36 2.53 6.08
C GLY A 131 -9.76 2.03 5.83
N LYS A 132 -10.57 2.90 5.23
CA LYS A 132 -11.81 2.51 4.57
C LYS A 132 -11.75 2.94 3.12
N ALA A 133 -12.19 2.06 2.23
CA ALA A 133 -12.30 2.35 0.82
C ALA A 133 -13.66 1.91 0.27
N THR A 134 -14.07 2.59 -0.80
CA THR A 134 -15.30 2.28 -1.53
C THR A 134 -14.91 2.01 -2.98
N PRO A 135 -14.47 0.78 -3.31
CA PRO A 135 -14.21 0.42 -4.69
C PRO A 135 -15.51 0.17 -5.44
N THR A 136 -15.55 0.64 -6.67
CA THR A 136 -16.63 0.47 -7.63
C THR A 136 -16.05 -0.19 -8.88
N THR A 137 -16.54 -1.38 -9.22
CA THR A 137 -16.19 -2.05 -10.46
C THR A 137 -17.26 -1.78 -11.51
N LYS A 138 -16.85 -1.21 -12.64
CA LYS A 138 -17.67 -0.95 -13.82
C LYS A 138 -17.29 -1.99 -14.86
N ILE A 139 -18.20 -2.89 -15.18
CA ILE A 139 -18.00 -3.91 -16.21
C ILE A 139 -18.89 -3.55 -17.39
N ASN A 140 -18.29 -3.54 -18.58
CA ASN A 140 -19.00 -3.43 -19.85
C ASN A 140 -18.71 -4.69 -20.64
N ALA A 141 -19.74 -5.37 -21.13
CA ALA A 141 -19.56 -6.58 -21.92
C ALA A 141 -20.64 -6.73 -23.00
N GLY A 142 -20.24 -7.35 -24.11
CA GLY A 142 -21.09 -7.73 -25.23
C GLY A 142 -21.30 -9.24 -25.28
N ILE A 143 -22.51 -9.65 -25.70
CA ILE A 143 -22.80 -11.03 -26.10
C ILE A 143 -22.64 -11.13 -27.61
N TRP A 144 -21.76 -12.04 -28.03
CA TRP A 144 -21.40 -12.30 -29.41
C TRP A 144 -21.81 -13.72 -29.81
N ILE A 145 -22.37 -13.86 -31.01
CA ILE A 145 -22.77 -15.16 -31.57
C ILE A 145 -22.25 -15.24 -33.01
N PRO A 146 -21.74 -16.42 -33.45
CA PRO A 146 -21.37 -16.64 -34.84
C PRO A 146 -22.60 -16.91 -35.71
N ASP A 147 -22.59 -16.41 -36.94
CA ASP A 147 -23.52 -16.85 -37.99
C ASP A 147 -23.10 -18.20 -38.62
N ALA A 148 -23.86 -18.67 -39.61
CA ALA A 148 -23.58 -19.93 -40.31
C ALA A 148 -22.22 -19.95 -41.04
N ASP A 149 -21.67 -18.77 -41.35
CA ASP A 149 -20.38 -18.58 -42.03
C ASP A 149 -19.24 -18.25 -41.05
N ASN A 150 -19.49 -18.40 -39.73
CA ASN A 150 -18.55 -18.12 -38.64
C ASN A 150 -18.18 -16.63 -38.50
N ASN A 151 -19.02 -15.71 -38.97
CA ASN A 151 -18.88 -14.28 -38.67
C ASN A 151 -19.52 -13.97 -37.32
N TRP A 152 -18.73 -13.43 -36.41
CA TRP A 152 -19.20 -13.07 -35.07
C TRP A 152 -19.83 -11.69 -35.08
N SER A 153 -21.06 -11.59 -34.60
CA SER A 153 -21.77 -10.33 -34.43
C SER A 153 -22.23 -10.14 -32.98
N GLN A 154 -22.20 -8.89 -32.51
CA GLN A 154 -22.70 -8.54 -31.19
C GLN A 154 -24.23 -8.44 -31.24
N ILE A 155 -24.90 -9.25 -30.44
CA ILE A 155 -26.37 -9.32 -30.39
C ILE A 155 -26.96 -8.60 -29.16
N ALA A 156 -26.15 -8.39 -28.12
CA ALA A 156 -26.54 -7.68 -26.92
C ALA A 156 -25.32 -7.05 -26.23
N SER A 157 -25.58 -6.05 -25.41
CA SER A 157 -24.59 -5.42 -24.53
C SER A 157 -25.20 -5.22 -23.16
N PHE A 158 -24.40 -5.40 -22.12
CA PHE A 158 -24.79 -5.04 -20.76
C PHE A 158 -23.68 -4.25 -20.09
N ASN A 159 -24.09 -3.27 -19.29
CA ASN A 159 -23.22 -2.67 -18.30
C ASN A 159 -23.65 -3.15 -16.92
N THR A 160 -22.68 -3.28 -16.04
CA THR A 160 -22.95 -3.49 -14.62
C THR A 160 -22.00 -2.69 -13.78
N LYS A 161 -22.52 -2.23 -12.64
CA LYS A 161 -21.79 -1.43 -11.67
C LYS A 161 -21.96 -2.09 -10.31
N ALA A 162 -20.89 -2.70 -9.81
CA ALA A 162 -20.86 -3.28 -8.48
C ALA A 162 -20.12 -2.33 -7.54
N ASN A 163 -20.75 -1.96 -6.42
CA ASN A 163 -20.11 -1.18 -5.37
C ASN A 163 -19.72 -2.10 -4.22
N PHE A 164 -18.49 -1.97 -3.75
CA PHE A 164 -17.96 -2.75 -2.65
C PHE A 164 -17.57 -1.84 -1.50
N SER A 165 -17.48 -2.43 -0.32
CA SER A 165 -16.86 -1.79 0.84
C SER A 165 -15.57 -2.53 1.18
N ALA A 166 -14.54 -1.78 1.51
CA ALA A 166 -13.26 -2.35 1.92
C ALA A 166 -12.76 -1.71 3.21
N THR A 167 -12.33 -2.54 4.15
CA THR A 167 -11.63 -2.10 5.37
C THR A 167 -10.21 -2.64 5.34
N THR A 168 -9.24 -1.76 5.58
CA THR A 168 -7.82 -2.10 5.48
C THR A 168 -7.14 -1.95 6.83
N PHE A 169 -6.40 -2.99 7.21
CA PHE A 169 -5.42 -2.95 8.29
C PHE A 169 -4.04 -3.18 7.69
N GLY A 170 -3.04 -2.45 8.16
CA GLY A 170 -1.67 -2.66 7.72
C GLY A 170 -0.65 -2.26 8.76
N LEU A 171 0.57 -2.71 8.52
CA LEU A 171 1.74 -2.40 9.32
C LEU A 171 2.86 -2.02 8.37
N GLY A 172 3.69 -1.07 8.79
CA GLY A 172 4.84 -0.68 8.02
C GLY A 172 5.98 -0.18 8.87
N LEU A 173 7.13 -0.12 8.23
CA LEU A 173 8.35 0.37 8.81
C LEU A 173 9.15 1.13 7.74
N THR A 174 9.81 2.19 8.16
CA THR A 174 10.65 3.02 7.30
C THR A 174 12.01 3.23 7.98
N PRO A 175 12.98 2.33 7.76
CA PRO A 175 14.37 2.64 8.07
C PRO A 175 14.85 3.80 7.20
N THR A 176 15.58 4.71 7.83
CA THR A 176 16.13 5.91 7.21
C THR A 176 17.61 5.99 7.51
N ILE A 177 18.34 6.67 6.65
CA ILE A 177 19.77 6.92 6.77
C ILE A 177 20.03 8.21 6.01
N GLY A 178 21.01 9.02 6.41
CA GLY A 178 21.53 10.01 5.48
C GLY A 178 23.02 9.93 5.28
N ILE A 179 23.39 10.31 4.06
CA ILE A 179 24.64 10.00 3.39
C ILE A 179 24.98 11.22 2.54
N GLY A 180 26.18 11.77 2.69
CA GLY A 180 26.68 12.86 1.82
C GLY A 180 25.81 14.13 1.80
N GLY A 181 25.15 14.47 2.90
CA GLY A 181 24.23 15.62 2.98
C GLY A 181 22.86 15.39 2.32
N GLY A 182 22.56 14.16 1.89
CA GLY A 182 21.24 13.68 1.52
C GLY A 182 20.71 12.62 2.48
N TRP A 183 19.56 12.04 2.17
CA TRP A 183 18.89 11.00 2.92
C TRP A 183 18.35 9.90 2.00
N LEU A 184 18.22 8.70 2.54
CA LEU A 184 17.61 7.52 1.96
C LEU A 184 16.57 7.00 2.97
N ALA A 185 15.39 6.65 2.48
CA ALA A 185 14.30 6.05 3.23
C ALA A 185 13.82 4.82 2.47
N LEU A 186 13.75 3.67 3.15
CA LEU A 186 13.25 2.43 2.56
C LEU A 186 11.89 2.16 3.19
N ASP A 187 10.80 2.53 2.50
CA ASP A 187 9.46 2.26 3.01
C ASP A 187 9.05 0.82 2.73
N MET A 188 8.61 0.11 3.76
CA MET A 188 8.06 -1.24 3.65
C MET A 188 6.73 -1.26 4.37
N ASN A 189 5.66 -1.59 3.66
CA ASN A 189 4.37 -1.82 4.30
C ASN A 189 3.68 -3.07 3.76
N MET A 190 2.91 -3.67 4.65
CA MET A 190 2.05 -4.81 4.40
C MET A 190 0.65 -4.45 4.85
N SER A 191 -0.34 -4.73 4.01
CA SER A 191 -1.74 -4.44 4.32
C SER A 191 -2.65 -5.57 3.89
N TRP A 192 -3.69 -5.79 4.69
CA TRP A 192 -4.78 -6.71 4.43
C TRP A 192 -6.05 -5.89 4.27
N SER A 193 -6.64 -5.97 3.09
CA SER A 193 -7.89 -5.29 2.75
C SER A 193 -9.01 -6.33 2.69
N ASP A 194 -9.91 -6.27 3.65
CA ASP A 194 -11.15 -7.05 3.65
C ASP A 194 -12.14 -6.36 2.72
N VAL A 195 -12.50 -7.00 1.62
CA VAL A 195 -13.40 -6.49 0.58
C VAL A 195 -14.64 -7.37 0.58
N SER A 196 -15.83 -6.78 0.60
CA SER A 196 -17.10 -7.50 0.77
C SER A 196 -17.41 -8.60 -0.25
N ALA A 197 -16.68 -8.67 -1.35
CA ALA A 197 -16.85 -9.68 -2.40
C ALA A 197 -15.80 -10.80 -2.37
N LEU A 198 -14.83 -10.77 -1.46
CA LEU A 198 -13.75 -11.76 -1.38
C LEU A 198 -13.89 -12.60 -0.11
N ASP A 199 -13.68 -13.91 -0.21
CA ASP A 199 -13.74 -14.84 0.92
C ASP A 199 -12.57 -14.65 1.90
N LYS A 200 -11.48 -14.05 1.43
CA LYS A 200 -10.26 -13.77 2.20
C LYS A 200 -9.78 -12.33 1.95
N PRO A 201 -9.18 -11.67 2.96
CA PRO A 201 -8.59 -10.36 2.77
C PRO A 201 -7.51 -10.36 1.68
N ALA A 202 -7.56 -9.36 0.81
CA ALA A 202 -6.54 -9.14 -0.21
C ALA A 202 -5.27 -8.64 0.46
N PHE A 203 -4.18 -9.40 0.31
CA PHE A 203 -2.87 -9.01 0.82
C PHE A 203 -2.14 -8.12 -0.19
N SER A 204 -1.55 -7.03 0.31
CA SER A 204 -0.67 -6.16 -0.45
C SER A 204 0.63 -5.93 0.30
N TYR A 205 1.72 -5.92 -0.45
CA TYR A 205 3.06 -5.56 0.02
C TYR A 205 3.63 -4.46 -0.87
N ILE A 206 4.07 -3.37 -0.25
CA ILE A 206 4.67 -2.23 -0.92
C ILE A 206 6.09 -2.04 -0.40
N PHE A 207 7.03 -1.94 -1.34
CA PHE A 207 8.40 -1.53 -1.08
C PHE A 207 8.73 -0.26 -1.87
N GLY A 208 9.09 0.80 -1.16
CA GLY A 208 9.30 2.14 -1.72
C GLY A 208 10.63 2.77 -1.29
N PRO A 209 11.76 2.43 -1.94
CA PRO A 209 13.01 3.16 -1.75
C PRO A 209 12.90 4.60 -2.27
N ARG A 210 13.31 5.56 -1.44
CA ARG A 210 13.32 7.00 -1.73
C ARG A 210 14.66 7.59 -1.30
N LEU A 211 15.27 8.38 -2.17
CA LEU A 211 16.47 9.15 -1.85
C LEU A 211 16.23 10.63 -2.12
N GLY A 212 16.77 11.51 -1.28
CA GLY A 212 16.53 12.92 -1.41
C GLY A 212 17.57 13.78 -0.72
N LYS A 213 17.42 15.09 -0.89
CA LYS A 213 18.23 16.11 -0.27
C LYS A 213 17.35 17.20 0.29
N THR A 214 17.66 17.62 1.51
CA THR A 214 16.92 18.65 2.23
C THR A 214 17.70 19.95 2.22
N PHE A 215 17.10 21.00 1.66
CA PHE A 215 17.62 22.36 1.62
C PHE A 215 16.99 23.17 2.74
N LYS A 216 17.81 23.78 3.59
CA LYS A 216 17.35 24.66 4.66
C LYS A 216 16.97 26.02 4.07
N LEU A 217 15.84 26.57 4.49
CA LEU A 217 15.45 27.94 4.14
C LEU A 217 16.02 28.93 5.17
N HIS A 218 15.85 30.22 4.92
CA HIS A 218 16.33 31.31 5.80
C HIS A 218 15.85 31.18 7.25
N LYS A 219 14.68 30.57 7.49
CA LYS A 219 14.18 30.27 8.85
C LYS A 219 14.63 28.87 9.27
N PRO A 220 15.22 28.69 10.47
CA PRO A 220 15.86 27.44 10.89
C PRO A 220 14.91 26.23 10.96
N ASP A 221 13.60 26.46 11.14
CA ASP A 221 12.59 25.40 11.20
C ASP A 221 11.83 25.20 9.88
N ARG A 222 12.33 25.77 8.77
CA ARG A 222 11.73 25.60 7.44
C ARG A 222 12.76 24.98 6.51
N ASN A 223 12.35 23.95 5.80
CA ASN A 223 13.16 23.26 4.82
C ASN A 223 12.32 22.91 3.58
N VAL A 224 13.01 22.65 2.48
CA VAL A 224 12.46 22.11 1.25
C VAL A 224 13.25 20.84 0.94
N ALA A 225 12.57 19.72 0.74
CA ALA A 225 13.22 18.48 0.36
C ALA A 225 12.88 18.13 -1.10
N LEU A 226 13.90 17.84 -1.89
CA LEU A 226 13.76 17.23 -3.21
C LEU A 226 14.12 15.76 -3.09
N TRP A 227 13.28 14.87 -3.62
CA TRP A 227 13.50 13.44 -3.55
C TRP A 227 13.00 12.74 -4.80
N VAL A 228 13.58 11.56 -5.06
CA VAL A 228 13.20 10.64 -6.11
C VAL A 228 13.09 9.25 -5.50
N GLY A 229 12.16 8.44 -6.02
CA GLY A 229 11.96 7.08 -5.54
C GLY A 229 11.18 6.25 -6.53
N GLY A 230 11.16 4.95 -6.29
CA GLY A 230 10.36 3.98 -7.04
C GLY A 230 9.55 3.12 -6.08
N PHE A 231 8.42 2.59 -6.53
CA PHE A 231 7.56 1.72 -5.74
C PHE A 231 7.42 0.38 -6.44
N ARG A 232 7.62 -0.70 -5.69
CA ARG A 232 7.17 -2.03 -6.07
C ARG A 232 5.93 -2.35 -5.26
N VAL A 233 4.81 -2.56 -5.95
CA VAL A 233 3.54 -2.95 -5.36
C VAL A 233 3.27 -4.39 -5.77
N HIS A 234 3.05 -5.26 -4.79
CA HIS A 234 2.62 -6.63 -5.01
C HIS A 234 1.28 -6.85 -4.32
N ILE A 235 0.25 -7.19 -5.09
CA ILE A 235 -1.08 -7.50 -4.58
C ILE A 235 -1.31 -8.98 -4.88
N SER A 236 -1.57 -9.78 -3.85
CA SER A 236 -1.90 -11.19 -4.02
C SER A 236 -3.33 -11.31 -4.54
N GLY A 237 -3.48 -11.91 -5.73
CA GLY A 237 -4.76 -12.04 -6.44
C GLY A 237 -5.47 -13.37 -6.24
N ASP A 238 -4.99 -14.26 -5.38
CA ASP A 238 -5.66 -15.53 -5.08
C ASP A 238 -6.85 -15.29 -4.13
N THR A 239 -7.90 -14.69 -4.66
CA THR A 239 -9.14 -14.47 -3.93
C THR A 239 -10.31 -15.10 -4.67
N LYS A 240 -10.90 -16.12 -4.01
CA LYS A 240 -12.22 -16.64 -4.35
C LYS A 240 -13.25 -15.75 -3.68
N GLY A 241 -14.39 -15.59 -4.32
CA GLY A 241 -15.45 -14.72 -3.85
C GLY A 241 -16.74 -15.05 -4.57
N ASN A 242 -17.86 -14.71 -3.94
CA ASN A 242 -19.18 -14.88 -4.53
C ASN A 242 -19.91 -13.53 -4.51
N ILE A 243 -20.54 -13.18 -5.62
CA ILE A 243 -21.42 -12.04 -5.73
C ILE A 243 -22.77 -12.58 -6.21
N ASN A 244 -23.87 -12.20 -5.55
CA ASN A 244 -25.18 -12.63 -6.01
C ASN A 244 -25.49 -12.00 -7.37
N LEU A 245 -26.10 -12.79 -8.25
CA LEU A 245 -26.47 -12.33 -9.58
C LEU A 245 -27.43 -11.13 -9.55
N SER A 246 -28.30 -11.05 -8.53
CA SER A 246 -29.20 -9.92 -8.27
C SER A 246 -28.48 -8.60 -7.96
N ASP A 247 -27.24 -8.67 -7.44
CA ASP A 247 -26.46 -7.49 -7.06
C ASP A 247 -25.71 -6.91 -8.28
N VAL A 248 -25.68 -7.65 -9.39
CA VAL A 248 -24.95 -7.34 -10.63
C VAL A 248 -25.91 -7.06 -11.78
N LEU A 249 -27.00 -7.81 -11.89
CA LEU A 249 -28.03 -7.61 -12.91
C LEU A 249 -29.19 -6.81 -12.32
N GLN A 250 -29.43 -5.61 -12.88
CA GLN A 250 -30.68 -4.87 -12.62
C GLN A 250 -31.82 -5.62 -13.32
N LEU A 251 -32.47 -6.54 -12.61
CA LEU A 251 -33.55 -7.38 -13.12
C LEU A 251 -34.92 -6.68 -13.10
N ASP A 252 -34.98 -5.37 -12.83
CA ASP A 252 -36.22 -4.58 -12.74
C ASP A 252 -37.06 -4.55 -14.03
N GLY A 253 -36.55 -5.12 -15.13
CA GLY A 253 -37.27 -5.29 -16.40
C GLY A 253 -37.20 -6.71 -17.00
N ALA A 254 -36.64 -7.70 -16.31
CA ALA A 254 -36.58 -9.07 -16.82
C ALA A 254 -37.95 -9.73 -16.68
N GLN A 255 -38.67 -9.89 -17.81
CA GLN A 255 -39.96 -10.58 -17.82
C GLN A 255 -39.85 -11.97 -17.22
N GLU A 256 -40.63 -12.20 -16.17
CA GLU A 256 -40.88 -13.50 -15.57
C GLU A 256 -41.60 -14.39 -16.60
N LYS A 257 -40.85 -15.13 -17.42
CA LYS A 257 -41.44 -16.20 -18.22
C LYS A 257 -41.69 -17.41 -17.32
N SER A 258 -42.85 -17.38 -16.67
CA SER A 258 -43.56 -18.56 -16.21
C SER A 258 -43.76 -19.55 -17.37
N ARG A 259 -43.27 -20.78 -17.21
CA ARG A 259 -43.93 -22.02 -17.61
C ARG A 259 -43.38 -23.20 -16.83
#